data_AF-A0A8T4XMJ9-F1
#
_entry.id   AF-A0A8T4XMJ9-F1
#
_cell.length_a   1.000
_cell.length_b   1.000
_cell.length_c   1.000
_cell.angle_alpha   90.00
_cell.angle_beta   90.00
_cell.angle_gamma   90.00
#
_symmetry.space_group_name_H-M   'P 1'
#
loop_
_entity.id
_entity.type
_entity.pdbx_description
1 polymer ?
#
loop_
_entity_poly.entity_id
_entity_poly.type
_entity_poly.pdbx_seq_one_letter_code
_entity_poly.pdbx_strand_id
1 'polypeptide(L)' 'MEKTATGLVYECLRCGAKVSTEELELRGGEIKCTVCGYRVLKKIRPPVVKRIKAR' A
#
# COMPACT_ATOMS: atom_id res chain seq x y z
N MET A 1 -8.37 -22.91 -6.15
CA MET A 1 -7.30 -22.09 -6.75
C MET A 1 -7.33 -20.73 -6.07
N GLU A 2 -6.83 -20.65 -4.84
CA GLU A 2 -6.80 -19.39 -4.08
C GLU A 2 -5.58 -18.58 -4.53
N LYS A 3 -5.81 -17.51 -5.30
CA LYS A 3 -4.78 -16.50 -5.57
C LYS A 3 -4.49 -15.77 -4.26
N THR A 4 -3.45 -16.19 -3.56
CA THR A 4 -2.80 -15.45 -2.47
C THR A 4 -2.06 -14.23 -3.02
N ALA A 5 -2.80 -13.27 -3.55
CA ALA A 5 -2.27 -11.96 -3.89
C ALA A 5 -2.85 -10.94 -2.92
N THR A 6 -2.34 -10.93 -1.69
CA THR A 6 -2.54 -9.79 -0.79
C THR A 6 -1.73 -8.64 -1.36
N GLY A 7 -2.24 -7.99 -2.40
CA GLY A 7 -1.62 -6.83 -3.02
C GLY A 7 -1.31 -5.80 -1.93
N LEU A 8 -0.05 -5.40 -1.82
CA LEU A 8 0.37 -4.43 -0.83
C LEU A 8 -0.27 -3.08 -1.20
N VAL A 9 -1.24 -2.66 -0.40
CA VAL A 9 -1.90 -1.37 -0.59
C VAL A 9 -1.13 -0.31 0.19
N TYR A 10 -0.81 0.77 -0.50
CA TYR A 10 -0.25 1.98 0.08
C TYR A 10 -1.31 3.07 0.19
N GLU A 11 -1.10 4.00 1.10
CA GLU A 11 -1.93 5.17 1.34
C GLU A 11 -1.08 6.43 1.16
N CYS A 12 -1.54 7.39 0.37
CA CYS A 12 -0.87 8.67 0.23
C CYS A 12 -1.06 9.53 1.49
N LEU A 13 0.03 10.03 2.08
CA LEU A 13 -0.05 10.89 3.27
C LEU A 13 -0.68 12.26 3.02
N ARG A 14 -0.73 12.73 1.76
CA ARG A 14 -1.30 14.05 1.42
C ARG A 14 -2.80 14.00 1.14
N CYS A 15 -3.26 13.02 0.35
CA CYS A 15 -4.66 12.95 -0.07
C CYS A 15 -5.42 11.72 0.44
N GLY A 16 -4.75 10.80 1.16
CA GLY A 16 -5.37 9.56 1.65
C GLY A 16 -5.72 8.55 0.55
N ALA A 17 -5.34 8.79 -0.70
CA ALA A 17 -5.64 7.87 -1.80
C ALA A 17 -4.93 6.54 -1.59
N LYS A 18 -5.67 5.45 -1.77
CA LYS A 18 -5.15 4.08 -1.70
C LYS A 18 -4.60 3.68 -3.07
N VAL A 19 -3.35 3.27 -3.13
CA VAL A 19 -2.64 2.90 -4.35
C VAL A 19 -2.09 1.49 -4.17
N SER A 20 -2.38 0.61 -5.11
CA SER A 20 -1.89 -0.77 -5.11
C SER A 20 -0.42 -0.83 -5.61
N THR A 21 0.35 -1.84 -5.19
CA THR A 21 1.70 -2.10 -5.76
C THR A 21 1.68 -2.25 -7.28
N GLU A 22 0.64 -2.89 -7.79
CA GLU A 22 0.44 -3.19 -9.22
C GLU A 22 0.33 -1.89 -10.04
N GLU A 23 -0.39 -0.88 -9.53
CA GLU A 23 -0.49 0.45 -10.17
C GLU A 23 0.83 1.23 -10.16
N LEU A 24 1.69 1.01 -9.16
CA LEU A 24 3.03 1.63 -9.09
C LEU A 24 3.98 0.97 -10.08
N GLU A 25 3.96 -0.36 -10.19
CA GLU A 25 4.79 -1.12 -11.13
C GLU A 25 4.41 -0.81 -12.58
N LEU A 26 3.10 -0.70 -12.88
CA LEU A 26 2.62 -0.39 -14.23
C LEU A 26 3.08 1.00 -14.73
N ARG A 27 3.38 1.94 -13.81
CA ARG A 27 3.81 3.31 -14.14
C ARG A 27 5.33 3.48 -14.16
N GLY A 28 6.11 2.40 -14.11
CA GLY A 28 7.58 2.46 -14.17
C GLY A 28 8.26 2.46 -12.80
N GLY A 29 7.57 2.03 -11.74
CA GLY A 29 8.16 1.84 -10.41
C GLY A 29 8.42 3.12 -9.63
N GLU A 30 7.97 4.28 -10.12
CA GLU A 30 8.08 5.54 -9.37
C GLU A 30 7.08 5.56 -8.21
N ILE A 31 7.57 5.85 -7.00
CA ILE A 31 6.74 6.06 -5.81
C ILE A 31 6.06 7.42 -5.94
N LYS A 32 4.97 7.47 -6.70
CA LYS A 32 4.18 8.67 -6.96
C LYS A 32 2.70 8.36 -6.81
N CYS A 33 2.01 9.17 -6.01
CA CYS A 33 0.55 9.08 -5.88
C CYS A 33 -0.12 9.40 -7.22
N THR A 34 -1.05 8.54 -7.62
CA THR A 34 -1.78 8.63 -8.89
C THR A 34 -2.70 9.84 -8.97
N VAL A 35 -3.13 10.37 -7.82
CA VAL A 35 -4.11 11.47 -7.72
C VAL A 35 -3.45 12.84 -7.59
N CYS A 36 -2.44 12.98 -6.71
CA CYS A 36 -1.87 14.29 -6.37
C CYS A 36 -0.39 14.45 -6.71
N GLY A 37 0.27 13.40 -7.23
CA GLY A 37 1.70 13.43 -7.56
C GLY A 37 2.67 13.44 -6.37
N TYR A 38 2.16 13.35 -5.13
CA TYR A 38 2.99 13.28 -3.92
C TYR A 38 3.77 11.96 -3.85
N ARG A 39 5.02 12.00 -3.37
CA ARG A 39 5.96 10.86 -3.44
C ARG A 39 6.12 10.05 -2.16
N VAL A 40 5.34 10.36 -1.12
CA VAL A 40 5.39 9.61 0.15
C VAL A 40 4.10 8.84 0.33
N LEU A 41 4.22 7.52 0.34
CA LEU A 41 3.13 6.57 0.52
C LEU A 41 3.41 5.67 1.73
N LYS A 42 2.40 5.42 2.56
CA LYS A 42 2.45 4.58 3.76
C LYS A 42 1.84 3.21 3.48
N LYS A 43 2.49 2.12 3.87
CA LYS A 43 1.87 0.77 3.77
C LYS A 43 0.67 0.67 4.71
N ILE A 44 -0.47 0.25 4.19
CA ILE A 44 -1.65 -0.03 5.01
C ILE A 44 -1.36 -1.27 5.86
N ARG A 45 -1.81 -1.23 7.11
CA ARG A 45 -1.65 -2.37 8.03
C ARG A 45 -2.41 -3.57 7.44
N PRO A 46 -1.77 -4.74 7.25
CA PRO A 46 -2.49 -5.92 6.81
C PRO A 46 -3.56 -6.30 7.84
N PRO A 47 -4.68 -6.92 7.42
CA PRO A 47 -5.76 -7.31 8.31
C PRO A 47 -5.36 -8.46 9.27
N VAL A 48 -4.16 -9.02 9.11
CA VAL A 48 -3.64 -10.09 9.96
C VAL A 48 -3.32 -9.55 11.36
N VAL A 49 -4.00 -10.10 12.37
CA VAL A 49 -3.81 -9.76 13.78
C VAL A 49 -2.41 -10.17 14.25
N LYS A 50 -1.62 -9.19 14.71
CA LYS A 50 -0.34 -9.44 15.37
C LYS A 50 -0.57 -9.72 16.86
N ARG A 51 -0.35 -10.96 17.31
CA ARG A 51 -0.37 -11.33 18.74
C ARG A 51 0.96 -10.94 19.39
N ILE A 52 0.91 -10.17 20.47
CA ILE A 52 2.08 -9.70 21.22
C ILE A 52 1.88 -10.12 22.68
N LYS A 53 2.85 -10.84 23.27
CA LYS A 53 2.81 -11.18 24.70
C LYS A 53 3.00 -9.91 25.52
N ALA A 54 2.08 -9.62 26.42
CA ALA A 54 2.20 -8.52 27.37
C ALA A 54 2.84 -9.05 28.65
N ARG A 55 4.19 -9.09 28.68
CA ARG A 55 5.06 -9.57 29.77
C ARG A 55 4.72 -10.96 30.33
#